data_AF-A0AA87J2X6-F1
#
_entry.id   AF-A0AA87J2X6-F1
#
_cell.length_a   1.000
_cell.length_b   1.000
_cell.length_c   1.000
_cell.angle_alpha   90.00
_cell.angle_beta   90.00
_cell.angle_gamma   90.00
#
_symmetry.space_group_name_H-M   'P 1'
#
loop_
_entity.id
_entity.type
_entity.pdbx_description
1 polymer ?
#
loop_
_entity_poly.entity_id
_entity_poly.type
_entity_poly.pdbx_seq_one_letter_code
_entity_poly.pdbx_strand_id
1 'polypeptide(L)'
;MDPTALPANRFNELPSETQEFLSQLREDDIELLKDGLELVRSTKTVGRFMRWVILGFLAIMVGAVSFYENVLKIIAWIHPQK
;
A
#
# COMPACT_ATOMS: atom_id res chain seq x y z
N MET A 1 -4.45 0.26 -28.38
CA MET A 1 -4.09 1.70 -28.30
C MET A 1 -2.64 1.89 -28.64
N ASP A 2 -2.40 2.59 -29.74
CA ASP A 2 -1.07 3.07 -30.14
C ASP A 2 -0.68 4.29 -29.28
N PRO A 3 0.44 4.26 -28.53
CA PRO A 3 0.86 5.38 -27.69
C PRO A 3 1.34 6.61 -28.48
N THR A 4 1.56 6.49 -29.79
CA THR A 4 2.10 7.56 -30.66
C THR A 4 1.03 8.28 -31.48
N ALA A 5 -0.21 7.80 -31.47
CA ALA A 5 -1.31 8.39 -32.20
C ALA A 5 -1.77 9.74 -31.59
N LEU A 6 -2.27 10.64 -32.45
CA LEU A 6 -2.86 11.91 -32.04
C LEU A 6 -3.95 11.68 -30.97
N PRO A 7 -4.08 12.56 -29.95
CA PRO A 7 -5.03 12.37 -28.84
C PRO A 7 -6.47 12.10 -29.30
N ALA A 8 -6.94 12.80 -30.33
CA ALA A 8 -8.27 12.60 -30.90
C ALA A 8 -8.45 11.18 -31.49
N ASN A 9 -7.41 10.60 -32.10
CA ASN A 9 -7.49 9.23 -32.63
C ASN A 9 -7.56 8.20 -31.49
N ARG A 10 -6.81 8.41 -30.39
CA ARG A 10 -6.88 7.52 -29.22
C ARG A 10 -8.22 7.63 -28.48
N PHE A 11 -8.84 8.80 -28.50
CA PHE A 11 -10.18 9.00 -27.92
C PHE A 11 -11.22 8.15 -28.65
N ASN A 12 -11.17 8.11 -29.98
CA ASN A 12 -12.09 7.31 -30.80
C ASN A 12 -11.94 5.80 -30.61
N GLU A 13 -10.79 5.34 -30.11
CA GLU A 13 -10.52 3.94 -29.78
C GLU A 13 -11.05 3.52 -28.39
N LEU A 14 -11.53 4.46 -27.57
CA LEU A 14 -12.06 4.17 -26.24
C LEU A 14 -13.44 3.51 -26.29
N PRO A 15 -13.84 2.72 -25.27
CA PRO A 15 -15.23 2.30 -25.10
C PRO A 15 -16.18 3.51 -25.05
N SER A 16 -17.40 3.36 -25.57
CA SER A 16 -18.39 4.44 -25.66
C SER A 16 -18.69 5.10 -24.30
N GLU A 17 -18.80 4.29 -23.24
CA GLU A 17 -19.02 4.77 -21.87
C GLU A 17 -17.87 5.68 -21.39
N THR A 18 -16.61 5.34 -21.72
CA THR A 18 -15.45 6.16 -21.35
C THR A 18 -15.40 7.45 -22.16
N GLN A 19 -15.75 7.41 -23.45
CA GLN A 19 -15.84 8.63 -24.26
C GLN A 19 -16.89 9.59 -23.70
N GLU A 20 -18.08 9.07 -23.39
CA GLU A 20 -19.17 9.84 -22.79
C GLU A 20 -18.75 10.46 -21.45
N PHE A 21 -18.19 9.66 -20.54
CA PHE A 21 -17.66 10.15 -19.26
C PHE A 21 -16.64 11.28 -19.44
N LEU A 22 -15.63 11.09 -20.30
CA LEU A 22 -14.59 12.09 -20.53
C LEU A 22 -15.12 13.37 -21.18
N SER A 23 -16.15 13.26 -22.02
CA SER A 23 -16.79 14.42 -22.67
C SER A 23 -17.58 15.31 -21.71
N GLN A 24 -17.98 14.77 -20.55
CA GLN A 24 -18.75 15.49 -19.54
C GLN A 24 -17.86 16.17 -18.48
N LEU A 25 -16.57 15.83 -18.44
CA LEU A 25 -15.64 16.37 -17.45
C LEU A 25 -15.41 17.86 -17.65
N ARG A 26 -15.55 18.59 -16.56
CA ARG A 26 -15.11 19.98 -16.47
C ARG A 26 -13.65 20.07 -16.04
N GLU A 27 -13.06 21.25 -16.17
CA GLU A 27 -11.65 21.48 -15.83
C GLU A 27 -11.35 21.19 -14.35
N ASP A 28 -12.28 21.53 -13.46
CA ASP A 28 -12.23 21.22 -12.03
C ASP A 28 -12.34 19.71 -11.73
N ASP A 29 -13.18 18.99 -12.46
CA ASP A 29 -13.29 17.52 -12.32
C ASP A 29 -12.00 16.82 -12.74
N ILE A 30 -11.31 17.35 -13.77
CA ILE A 30 -10.03 16.82 -14.26
C ILE A 30 -8.94 16.99 -13.19
N GLU A 31 -8.88 18.15 -12.54
CA GLU A 31 -7.93 18.41 -11.47
C GLU A 31 -8.19 17.49 -10.27
N LEU A 32 -9.45 17.33 -9.86
CA LEU A 32 -9.83 16.43 -8.78
C LEU A 32 -9.50 14.96 -9.09
N LEU A 33 -9.72 14.50 -10.32
CA LEU A 33 -9.37 13.15 -10.74
C LEU A 33 -7.85 12.90 -10.71
N LYS A 34 -7.06 13.91 -11.09
CA LYS A 34 -5.59 13.84 -11.04
C LYS A 34 -5.11 13.70 -9.60
N ASP A 35 -5.64 14.52 -8.70
CA ASP A 35 -5.31 14.46 -7.27
C ASP A 35 -5.76 13.12 -6.64
N GLY A 36 -6.95 12.65 -7.00
CA GLY A 36 -7.45 11.34 -6.57
C GLY A 36 -6.56 10.18 -7.02
N LEU A 37 -6.07 10.21 -8.26
CA LEU A 37 -5.12 9.22 -8.79
C LEU A 37 -3.79 9.23 -8.03
N GLU A 38 -3.26 10.42 -7.71
CA GLU A 38 -2.04 10.56 -6.91
C GLU A 38 -2.24 10.03 -5.47
N LEU A 39 -3.38 10.33 -4.86
CA LEU A 39 -3.75 9.83 -3.54
C LEU A 39 -3.84 8.29 -3.53
N VAL A 40 -4.52 7.69 -4.51
CA VAL A 40 -4.65 6.23 -4.62
C VAL A 40 -3.28 5.57 -4.83
N ARG A 41 -2.43 6.14 -5.70
CA ARG A 41 -1.07 5.65 -5.94
C ARG A 41 -0.24 5.69 -4.65
N SER A 42 -0.32 6.78 -3.90
CA SER A 42 0.38 6.96 -2.63
C SER A 42 -0.13 6.01 -1.55
N THR A 43 -1.45 5.88 -1.42
CA THR A 43 -2.13 5.00 -0.46
C THR A 43 -1.77 3.53 -0.70
N LYS A 44 -1.71 3.09 -1.96
CA LYS A 44 -1.32 1.72 -2.31
C LYS A 44 0.09 1.37 -1.81
N THR A 45 0.99 2.36 -1.80
CA THR A 45 2.36 2.20 -1.30
C THR A 45 2.38 2.15 0.23
N VAL A 46 1.71 3.10 0.89
CA VAL A 46 1.67 3.19 2.36
C VAL A 46 0.95 1.99 2.99
N GLY A 47 -0.13 1.51 2.40
CA GLY A 47 -0.89 0.37 2.92
C GLY A 47 -0.05 -0.92 3.00
N ARG A 48 0.78 -1.18 1.99
CA ARG A 48 1.70 -2.33 2.01
C ARG A 48 2.77 -2.18 3.09
N PHE A 49 3.33 -0.98 3.24
CA PHE A 49 4.32 -0.69 4.28
C PHE A 49 3.71 -0.87 5.68
N MET A 50 2.53 -0.30 5.94
CA MET A 50 1.87 -0.40 7.25
C MET A 50 1.55 -1.83 7.65
N ARG A 51 1.19 -2.70 6.70
CA ARG A 51 1.01 -4.14 6.98
C ARG A 51 2.28 -4.75 7.59
N TRP A 52 3.45 -4.44 7.03
CA TRP A 52 4.73 -4.95 7.56
C TRP A 52 5.11 -4.31 8.88
N VAL A 53 4.80 -3.03 9.10
CA VAL A 53 5.00 -2.36 10.39
C VAL A 53 4.19 -3.04 11.50
N ILE A 54 2.91 -3.32 11.26
CA ILE A 54 2.04 -3.99 12.23
C ILE A 54 2.56 -5.40 12.55
N LEU A 55 2.91 -6.17 11.52
CA LEU A 55 3.47 -7.51 11.71
C LEU A 55 4.82 -7.47 12.44
N GLY A 56 5.68 -6.51 12.12
CA GLY A 56 6.96 -6.32 12.81
C GLY A 56 6.76 -5.99 14.29
N PHE A 57 5.81 -5.11 14.61
CA PHE A 57 5.50 -4.78 16.00
C PHE A 57 4.98 -5.99 16.79
N LEU A 58 4.07 -6.76 16.21
CA LEU A 58 3.58 -8.01 16.80
C LEU A 58 4.71 -9.02 17.02
N ALA A 59 5.58 -9.19 16.02
CA ALA A 59 6.73 -10.08 16.11
C ALA A 59 7.71 -9.65 17.21
N ILE A 60 7.94 -8.34 17.37
CA ILE A 60 8.79 -7.80 18.45
C ILE A 60 8.17 -8.09 19.82
N MET A 61 6.87 -7.87 19.99
CA MET A 61 6.21 -8.13 21.27
C MET A 61 6.31 -9.60 21.67
N VAL A 62 5.93 -10.51 20.76
CA VAL A 62 6.00 -11.96 21.01
C VAL A 62 7.45 -12.39 21.21
N GLY A 63 8.36 -11.92 20.34
CA GLY A 63 9.78 -12.23 20.41
C GLY A 63 10.42 -11.79 21.72
N ALA A 64 10.10 -10.59 22.23
CA ALA A 64 10.64 -10.08 23.48
C ALA A 64 10.21 -10.94 24.69
N VAL A 65 8.93 -11.29 24.77
CA VAL A 65 8.41 -12.15 25.85
C VAL A 65 9.04 -13.54 25.79
N SER A 66 9.04 -14.17 24.62
CA SER A 66 9.66 -15.49 24.45
C SER A 66 11.17 -15.48 24.71
N PHE A 67 11.86 -14.41 24.31
CA PHE A 67 13.29 -14.25 24.57
C PHE A 67 13.58 -14.14 26.07
N TYR A 68 12.81 -13.31 26.80
CA TYR A 68 12.93 -13.20 28.25
C TYR A 68 12.76 -14.54 28.97
N GLU A 69 11.70 -15.29 28.64
CA GLU A 69 11.46 -16.60 29.23
C GLU A 69 12.60 -17.59 28.96
N ASN A 70 13.13 -17.60 27.74
CA ASN A 70 14.20 -18.50 27.36
C ASN A 70 15.54 -18.13 28.02
N VAL A 71 15.85 -16.84 28.15
CA VAL A 71 17.02 -16.37 28.91
C VAL A 71 16.94 -16.82 30.37
N LEU A 72 15.78 -16.66 31.01
CA LEU A 72 15.58 -17.14 32.39
C LEU A 72 15.78 -18.66 32.51
N LYS A 73 15.26 -19.45 31.56
CA LYS A 73 15.45 -20.90 31.54
C LYS A 73 16.93 -21.27 31.42
N ILE A 74 17.69 -20.58 30.55
CA ILE A 74 19.13 -20.80 30.39
C ILE A 74 19.87 -20.46 31.69
N ILE A 75 19.56 -19.32 32.32
CA ILE A 75 20.17 -18.93 33.60
C ILE A 75 19.86 -19.95 34.70
N ALA A 76 18.62 -20.41 34.80
CA ALA A 76 18.21 -21.42 35.77
C ALA A 76 18.93 -22.76 35.57
N TRP A 77 19.21 -23.14 34.32
CA TRP A 77 20.00 -24.35 34.03
C TRP A 77 21.47 -24.21 34.42
N ILE A 78 22.07 -23.03 34.21
CA ILE A 78 23.48 -22.76 34.54
C ILE A 78 23.66 -22.58 36.06
N HIS A 79 22.68 -22.01 36.75
CA HIS A 79 22.70 -21.78 38.19
C HIS A 79 21.50 -22.47 38.87
N PRO A 80 21.48 -23.81 38.91
CA PRO A 80 20.42 -24.54 39.59
C PRO A 80 20.52 -24.22 41.08
N GLN A 81 19.58 -23.42 41.58
CA GLN A 81 19.42 -23.19 43.01
C GLN A 81 19.14 -24.57 43.65
N LYS A 82 20.03 -25.00 44.55
CA LYS A 82 19.88 -26.23 45.35
C LYS A 82 18.69 -26.13 46.29
#